data_AF-A0A089K5S2-F1
#
_entry.id   AF-A0A089K5S2-F1
#
_cell.length_a   1.000
_cell.length_b   1.000
_cell.length_c   1.000
_cell.angle_alpha   90.00
_cell.angle_beta   90.00
_cell.angle_gamma   90.00
#
_symmetry.space_group_name_H-M   'P 1'
#
loop_
_entity.id
_entity.type
_entity.pdbx_description
1 polymer ?
#
loop_
_entity_poly.entity_id
_entity_poly.type
_entity_poly.pdbx_seq_one_letter_code
_entity_poly.pdbx_strand_id
1 'polypeptide(L)' 'MKKLIIVNGTMGVGKSSSALRQRMQEDHRTEEQINRSLERIRTYAGMHSHTVDTSEMGLDEAVLLIKNRLL' A
#
# COMPACT_ATOMS: atom_id res chain seq x y z
N MET A 1 -0.85 11.45 -18.02
CA MET A 1 -1.52 10.73 -16.89
C MET A 1 -0.45 10.33 -15.88
N LYS A 2 -0.66 10.58 -14.58
CA LYS A 2 0.31 10.17 -13.54
C LYS A 2 0.10 8.69 -13.22
N LYS A 3 1.16 7.87 -13.30
CA LYS A 3 1.12 6.45 -12.91
C LYS A 3 1.27 6.35 -11.39
N LEU A 4 0.33 5.71 -10.70
CA LEU A 4 0.43 5.43 -9.27
C LEU A 4 0.98 4.01 -9.06
N ILE A 5 2.20 3.91 -8.51
CA ILE A 5 2.78 2.63 -8.11
C ILE A 5 2.53 2.41 -6.63
N ILE A 6 1.95 1.26 -6.30
CA ILE A 6 1.70 0.83 -4.93
C ILE A 6 2.67 -0.30 -4.62
N VAL A 7 3.59 -0.06 -3.70
CA VAL A 7 4.59 -1.04 -3.26
C VAL A 7 4.07 -1.69 -1.99
N ASN A 8 3.72 -2.97 -2.07
CA ASN A 8 3.30 -3.75 -0.91
C ASN A 8 4.55 -4.24 -0.19
N GLY A 9 4.89 -3.55 0.91
CA GLY A 9 5.96 -3.95 1.82
C GLY A 9 5.66 -3.58 3.28
N THR A 10 5.03 -2.43 3.52
CA THR A 10 4.86 -1.94 4.90
C THR A 10 3.62 -1.11 5.15
N MET A 11 2.87 -0.66 4.15
CA MET A 11 1.64 0.12 4.35
C MET A 11 0.53 -0.50 3.51
N GLY A 12 -0.59 -0.88 4.14
CA GLY A 12 -1.68 -1.72 3.61
C GLY A 12 -2.48 -1.16 2.43
N VAL A 13 -1.81 -0.54 1.46
CA VAL A 13 -2.37 -0.12 0.18
C VAL A 13 -2.32 -1.35 -0.74
N GLY A 14 -3.49 -1.85 -1.13
CA GLY A 14 -3.63 -3.13 -1.85
C GLY A 14 -3.83 -4.35 -0.95
N LYS A 15 -3.92 -4.18 0.39
CA LYS A 15 -4.37 -5.23 1.31
C LYS A 15 -5.87 -5.07 1.61
N SER A 16 -6.53 -6.14 2.04
CA SER A 16 -7.92 -6.09 2.49
C SER A 16 -8.09 -5.08 3.64
N SER A 17 -9.29 -4.53 3.80
CA SER A 17 -9.64 -3.67 4.93
C SER A 17 -9.31 -4.32 6.28
N SER A 18 -9.48 -5.63 6.39
CA SER A 18 -9.15 -6.41 7.59
C SER A 18 -7.65 -6.40 7.91
N ALA A 19 -6.79 -6.62 6.92
CA ALA A 19 -5.34 -6.61 7.11
C ALA A 19 -4.80 -5.21 7.45
N LEU A 20 -5.38 -4.15 6.86
CA LEU A 20 -5.02 -2.78 7.24
C LEU A 20 -5.42 -2.47 8.69
N ARG A 21 -6.64 -2.85 9.09
CA ARG A 21 -7.13 -2.64 10.47
C ARG A 21 -6.21 -3.34 11.48
N GLN A 22 -5.89 -4.62 11.27
CA GLN A 22 -5.04 -5.39 12.18
C GLN A 22 -3.67 -4.71 12.38
N ARG A 23 -2.97 -4.36 11.29
CA ARG A 23 -1.68 -3.68 11.37
C ARG A 23 -1.78 -2.34 12.11
N MET A 24 -2.84 -1.58 11.87
CA MET A 24 -3.02 -0.29 12.54
C MET A 24 -3.32 -0.43 14.04
N GLN A 25 -3.93 -1.54 14.45
CA GLN A 25 -4.12 -1.89 15.86
C GLN A 25 -2.79 -2.30 16.51
N GLU A 26 -1.94 -3.06 15.79
CA GLU A 26 -0.57 -3.38 16.21
C GLU A 26 0.30 -2.11 16.36
N ASP A 27 0.09 -1.10 15.50
CA ASP A 27 0.68 0.24 15.61
C ASP A 27 0.05 1.12 16.73
N HIS A 28 -0.87 0.60 17.55
CA HIS A 28 -1.59 1.32 18.60
C HIS A 28 -2.32 2.60 18.14
N ARG A 29 -2.85 2.60 16.91
CA ARG A 29 -3.61 3.74 16.38
C ARG A 29 -5.01 3.81 16.98
N THR A 30 -5.58 5.01 17.06
CA THR A 30 -6.95 5.22 17.52
C THR A 30 -7.96 4.71 16.49
N GLU A 31 -9.16 4.32 16.95
CA GLU A 31 -10.25 3.91 16.04
C GLU A 31 -10.60 4.98 15.02
N GLU A 32 -10.49 6.27 15.38
CA GLU A 32 -10.70 7.36 14.44
C GLU A 32 -9.64 7.36 13.31
N GLN A 33 -8.36 7.17 13.65
CA GLN A 33 -7.28 7.06 12.67
C GLN A 33 -7.48 5.85 11.74
N ILE A 34 -7.93 4.73 12.30
CA ILE A 34 -8.27 3.51 11.56
C ILE A 34 -9.40 3.78 10.58
N ASN A 35 -10.51 4.34 11.04
CA ASN A 35 -11.68 4.61 10.21
C ASN A 35 -11.36 5.56 9.04
N ARG A 36 -10.64 6.66 9.28
CA ARG A 36 -10.18 7.55 8.19
C ARG A 36 -9.31 6.84 7.16
N SER A 37 -8.50 5.88 7.59
CA SER A 37 -7.64 5.12 6.68
C SER A 37 -8.42 4.08 5.88
N LEU A 38 -9.42 3.43 6.49
CA LEU A 38 -10.33 2.50 5.82
C LEU A 38 -11.21 3.20 4.78
N GLU A 39 -11.71 4.41 5.06
CA GLU A 39 -12.49 5.20 4.11
C GLU A 39 -11.69 5.54 2.84
N ARG A 40 -10.39 5.85 3.02
CA ARG A 40 -9.47 6.11 1.90
C ARG A 40 -9.25 4.90 1.00
N ILE A 41 -9.42 3.66 1.47
CA ILE A 41 -9.27 2.47 0.60
C ILE A 41 -10.21 2.58 -0.61
N ARG A 42 -11.44 3.08 -0.41
CA ARG A 42 -12.44 3.22 -1.48
C ARG A 42 -12.01 4.21 -2.56
N THR A 43 -11.23 5.24 -2.21
CA THR A 43 -10.75 6.22 -3.18
C THR A 43 -9.63 5.67 -4.07
N TYR A 44 -8.88 4.67 -3.59
CA TYR A 44 -7.86 3.98 -4.38
C TYR A 44 -8.43 2.91 -5.32
N ALA A 45 -9.64 2.38 -5.06
CA ALA A 45 -10.25 1.34 -5.87
C ALA A 45 -10.48 1.75 -7.35
N GLY A 46 -10.70 3.05 -7.60
CA GLY A 46 -10.86 3.61 -8.95
C GLY A 46 -9.57 4.06 -9.62
N MET A 47 -8.41 3.92 -8.96
CA MET A 47 -7.13 4.36 -9.53
C MET A 47 -6.50 3.23 -10.36
N HIS A 48 -6.07 3.57 -11.57
CA HIS A 48 -5.22 2.69 -12.40
C HIS A 48 -3.85 2.53 -11.71
N SER A 49 -3.76 1.54 -10.83
CA SER A 49 -2.60 1.27 -10.01
C SER A 49 -2.00 -0.08 -10.38
N HIS A 50 -0.68 -0.16 -10.23
CA HIS A 50 0.04 -1.42 -10.31
C HIS A 50 0.61 -1.76 -8.94
N THR A 51 0.19 -2.90 -8.41
CA THR A 51 0.73 -3.46 -7.18
C THR A 51 1.99 -4.25 -7.48
N VAL A 52 3.02 -4.03 -6.67
CA VAL A 52 4.24 -4.84 -6.65
C VAL A 52 4.35 -5.50 -5.29
N ASP A 53 4.47 -6.83 -5.27
CA ASP A 53 4.81 -7.58 -4.07
C ASP A 53 6.32 -7.56 -3.87
N THR A 54 6.76 -7.12 -2.69
CA THR A 54 8.18 -7.02 -2.33
C THR A 54 8.54 -7.89 -1.13
N SER A 55 7.66 -8.81 -0.74
CA SER A 55 7.84 -9.63 0.48
C SER A 55 9.13 -10.46 0.47
N GLU A 56 9.55 -10.88 -0.72
CA GLU A 56 10.77 -11.69 -0.95
C GLU A 56 11.90 -10.88 -1.62
N MET A 57 11.74 -9.55 -1.74
CA MET A 57 12.70 -8.70 -2.45
C MET A 57 13.67 -8.01 -1.50
N GLY A 58 14.94 -7.96 -1.90
CA GLY A 58 15.90 -7.05 -1.30
C GLY A 58 15.54 -5.58 -1.58
N LEU A 59 16.03 -4.66 -0.75
CA LEU A 59 15.77 -3.22 -0.91
C LEU A 59 16.20 -2.72 -2.30
N ASP A 60 17.39 -3.13 -2.75
CA ASP A 60 17.95 -2.71 -4.04
C ASP A 60 17.15 -3.24 -5.22
N GLU A 61 16.63 -4.47 -5.12
CA GLU A 61 15.79 -5.09 -6.15
C GLU A 61 14.44 -4.37 -6.27
N ALA A 62 13.82 -4.04 -5.14
CA ALA A 62 12.58 -3.26 -5.12
C ALA A 62 12.77 -1.88 -5.75
N VAL A 63 13.87 -1.19 -5.42
CA VAL A 63 14.22 0.12 -6.00
C VAL A 63 14.41 0.01 -7.52
N LEU A 64 15.15 -1.01 -7.99
CA LEU A 64 15.39 -1.21 -9.41
C LEU A 64 14.10 -1.51 -10.18
N LEU A 65 13.22 -2.34 -9.62
CA LEU A 65 11.92 -2.65 -10.22
C LEU A 65 11.05 -1.40 -10.36
N ILE A 66 10.98 -0.57 -9.32
CA ILE A 66 10.22 0.69 -9.36
C ILE A 66 10.79 1.62 -10.42
N LYS A 67 12.12 1.76 -10.48
CA LYS A 67 12.81 2.59 -11.48
C LYS A 67 12.46 2.16 -12.91
N ASN A 68 12.46 0.85 -13.19
CA ASN A 68 12.17 0.30 -14.51
C ASN A 68 10.68 0.35 -14.89
N ARG A 69 9.76 0.59 -13.95
CA ARG A 69 8.32 0.76 -14.25
C ARG A 69 7.89 2.21 -14.45
N LEU A 70 8.66 3.16 -13.90
CA LEU A 70 8.37 4.60 -13.98
C LEU A 70 9.02 5.27 -15.20
N LEU A 71 10.16 4.76 -15.64
CA LEU A 71 10.90 5.18 -16.84
C LEU A 71 10.60 4.23 -18.01
#